data_AF-A0A7C1UQ37-F1
#
_entry.id   AF-A0A7C1UQ37-F1
#
_cell.length_a   1.000
_cell.length_b   1.000
_cell.length_c   1.000
_cell.angle_alpha   90.00
_cell.angle_beta   90.00
_cell.angle_gamma   90.00
#
_symmetry.space_group_name_H-M   'P 1'
#
loop_
_entity.id
_entity.type
_entity.pdbx_description
1 polymer ?
#
loop_
_entity_poly.entity_id
_entity_poly.type
_entity_poly.pdbx_seq_one_letter_code
_entity_poly.pdbx_strand_id
1 'polypeptide(L)'
;MVKTEDKEVYFLYFHFGGINPENPSGSGCWVLGFRVLGDRELMFLYREDRKMLVNMTLKRVIDFHGHLCPELVIGSKVCEYAQQFLPGRSFCVVAENCTSAVDAIQVLLGVTFGNQRLKVVDFGKHVYTFLWRSDKGIKLSLKNLSYGAEDEYRELSRKIISSKATFDDMVDYQRLLDKRVMFLLQLNVKDMFHLEEVKCEHIFTELPALYNTCHDCHQKVLVDRGIEYHGSFYCIPCFKRKSTEATLRNIQ
;
A
#
# COMPACT_ATOMS: atom_id res chain seq x y z
N MET A 1 -22.32 -4.22 33.87
CA MET A 1 -22.15 -2.93 33.17
C MET A 1 -23.52 -2.28 33.03
N VAL A 2 -23.61 -0.96 33.11
CA VAL A 2 -24.87 -0.21 32.97
C VAL A 2 -24.72 0.82 31.86
N LYS A 3 -25.79 1.03 31.09
CA LYS A 3 -25.82 2.00 29.99
C LYS A 3 -26.79 3.13 30.34
N THR A 4 -26.35 4.37 30.21
CA THR A 4 -27.19 5.56 30.45
C THR A 4 -28.07 5.86 29.23
N GLU A 5 -29.04 6.76 29.40
CA GLU A 5 -29.90 7.25 28.31
C GLU A 5 -29.09 7.90 27.18
N ASP A 6 -27.99 8.57 27.53
CA ASP A 6 -27.03 9.16 26.59
C ASP A 6 -26.11 8.13 25.89
N LYS A 7 -26.39 6.83 26.07
CA LYS A 7 -25.65 5.67 25.54
C LYS A 7 -24.24 5.45 26.12
N GLU A 8 -23.87 6.14 27.18
CA GLU A 8 -22.61 5.94 27.88
C GLU A 8 -22.62 4.63 28.68
N VAL A 9 -21.50 3.91 28.69
CA VAL A 9 -21.40 2.60 29.37
C VAL A 9 -20.48 2.72 30.58
N TYR A 10 -20.94 2.22 31.73
CA TYR A 10 -20.16 2.21 32.97
C TYR A 10 -19.99 0.80 33.50
N PHE A 11 -18.82 0.55 34.10
CA PHE A 11 -18.61 -0.65 34.90
C PHE A 11 -19.34 -0.48 36.24
N LEU A 12 -20.19 -1.44 36.59
CA LEU A 12 -20.96 -1.45 37.81
C LEU A 12 -20.63 -2.75 38.54
N TYR A 13 -20.22 -2.65 39.80
CA TYR A 13 -19.95 -3.80 40.65
C TYR A 13 -20.62 -3.62 42.01
N PHE A 14 -20.93 -4.73 42.66
CA PHE A 14 -21.52 -4.73 44.00
C PHE A 14 -20.42 -4.87 45.04
N HIS A 15 -20.36 -3.94 45.98
CA HIS A 15 -19.43 -3.99 47.10
C HIS A 15 -20.18 -4.48 48.33
N PHE A 16 -19.78 -5.63 48.84
CA PHE A 16 -20.30 -6.15 50.11
C PHE A 16 -19.69 -5.34 51.25
N GLY A 17 -20.53 -4.65 52.04
CA GLY A 17 -20.10 -4.13 53.34
C GLY A 17 -19.71 -5.31 54.23
N GLY A 18 -18.61 -5.15 54.98
CA GLY A 18 -17.96 -6.24 55.72
C GLY A 18 -18.94 -7.17 56.44
N ILE A 19 -18.71 -8.48 56.30
CA ILE A 19 -19.54 -9.52 56.93
C ILE A 19 -19.36 -9.40 58.44
N ASN A 20 -20.37 -8.90 59.13
CA ASN A 20 -20.44 -8.99 60.59
C ASN A 20 -21.01 -10.38 60.93
N PRO A 21 -20.26 -11.27 61.62
CA PRO A 21 -20.66 -12.66 61.83
C PRO A 21 -21.97 -12.85 62.61
N GLU A 22 -22.49 -11.81 63.27
CA GLU A 22 -23.73 -11.87 64.04
C GLU A 22 -25.00 -11.48 63.24
N ASN A 23 -24.88 -11.02 61.98
CA ASN A 23 -26.04 -10.68 61.16
C ASN A 23 -25.77 -11.00 59.67
N PRO A 24 -26.28 -12.12 59.12
CA PRO A 24 -25.90 -12.60 57.78
C PRO A 24 -26.45 -11.75 56.62
N SER A 25 -27.28 -10.75 56.93
CA SER A 25 -27.83 -9.80 55.99
C SER A 25 -26.77 -8.77 55.63
N GLY A 26 -25.74 -9.18 54.88
CA GLY A 26 -24.66 -8.32 54.44
C GLY A 26 -25.22 -7.14 53.64
N SER A 27 -25.29 -5.97 54.26
CA SER A 27 -25.63 -4.72 53.58
C SER A 27 -24.50 -4.42 52.59
N GLY A 28 -24.82 -4.38 51.30
CA GLY A 28 -23.89 -3.97 50.26
C GLY A 28 -24.45 -2.81 49.46
N CYS A 29 -23.56 -2.11 48.77
CA CYS A 29 -23.95 -1.03 47.86
C CYS A 29 -23.49 -1.36 46.45
N TRP A 30 -24.28 -0.93 45.47
CA TRP A 30 -23.84 -0.90 44.08
C TRP A 30 -22.91 0.30 43.91
N VAL A 31 -21.69 0.04 43.47
CA VAL A 31 -20.70 1.08 43.18
C VAL A 31 -20.59 1.21 41.67
N LEU A 32 -20.92 2.40 41.18
CA LEU A 32 -20.61 2.80 39.81
C LEU A 32 -19.10 3.05 39.75
N GLY A 33 -18.40 2.21 39.01
CA GLY A 33 -16.96 2.33 38.79
C GLY A 33 -16.65 3.36 37.70
N PHE A 34 -15.79 2.98 36.76
CA PHE A 34 -15.34 3.87 35.69
C PHE A 34 -16.24 3.81 34.44
N ARG A 35 -16.25 4.91 33.68
CA ARG A 35 -16.83 4.95 32.32
C ARG A 35 -15.97 4.10 31.39
N VAL A 36 -16.62 3.22 30.64
CA VAL A 36 -15.99 2.47 29.57
C VAL A 36 -16.12 3.26 28.29
N LEU A 37 -14.98 3.70 27.78
CA LEU A 37 -14.86 4.48 26.56
C LEU A 37 -15.24 3.63 25.35
N GLY A 38 -15.98 4.22 24.41
CA GLY A 38 -16.25 3.57 23.13
C GLY A 38 -15.03 3.55 22.20
N ASP A 39 -15.07 2.71 21.17
CA ASP A 39 -13.96 2.56 20.21
C ASP A 39 -13.51 3.89 19.61
N ARG A 40 -14.43 4.82 19.30
CA ARG A 40 -14.09 6.14 18.76
C ARG A 40 -13.34 7.03 19.76
N GLU A 41 -13.68 6.95 21.03
CA GLU A 41 -13.06 7.75 22.10
C GLU A 41 -11.69 7.18 22.48
N LEU A 42 -11.58 5.84 22.53
CA LEU A 42 -10.28 5.16 22.63
C LEU A 42 -9.38 5.58 21.46
N MET A 43 -9.88 5.55 20.23
CA MET A 43 -9.14 5.97 19.04
C MET A 43 -8.76 7.46 19.05
N PHE A 44 -9.49 8.31 19.78
CA PHE A 44 -9.14 9.71 19.99
C PHE A 44 -7.98 9.87 20.99
N LEU A 45 -8.01 9.13 22.11
CA LEU A 45 -6.89 9.10 23.07
C LEU A 45 -5.60 8.55 22.44
N TYR A 46 -5.71 7.59 21.52
CA TYR A 46 -4.55 7.10 20.76
C TYR A 46 -4.00 8.09 19.71
N ARG A 47 -4.71 9.19 19.40
CA ARG A 47 -4.28 10.20 18.42
C ARG A 47 -3.42 11.32 19.01
N GLU A 48 -3.64 11.70 20.28
CA GLU A 48 -2.95 12.87 20.85
C GLU A 48 -1.59 12.52 21.49
N ASP A 49 -1.39 11.28 21.97
CA ASP A 49 -0.23 10.91 22.80
C ASP A 49 0.79 9.95 22.16
N ARG A 50 0.98 10.02 20.84
CA ARG A 50 2.26 9.62 20.25
C ARG A 50 2.82 10.76 19.42
N LYS A 51 4.02 11.22 19.78
CA LYS A 51 5.00 11.65 18.77
C LYS A 51 5.27 10.44 17.87
N MET A 52 4.37 10.19 16.92
CA MET A 52 4.62 9.22 15.87
C MET A 52 5.75 9.79 15.01
N LEU A 53 6.78 8.97 14.75
CA LEU A 53 7.85 9.32 13.79
C LEU A 53 7.28 9.65 12.40
N VAL A 54 6.06 9.19 12.10
CA VAL A 54 5.37 9.31 10.82
C VAL A 54 3.90 9.71 11.03
N ASN A 55 3.33 10.51 10.13
CA ASN A 55 1.93 10.93 10.24
C ASN A 55 0.94 9.76 10.03
N MET A 56 -0.35 9.99 10.36
CA MET A 56 -1.40 8.96 10.24
C MET A 56 -1.59 8.46 8.81
N THR A 57 -1.31 9.28 7.81
CA THR A 57 -1.39 8.91 6.38
C THR A 57 -0.34 7.84 6.06
N LEU A 58 0.91 8.06 6.43
CA LEU A 58 2.00 7.10 6.21
C LEU A 58 1.82 5.83 7.05
N LYS A 59 1.30 5.94 8.29
CA LYS A 59 0.95 4.76 9.11
C LYS A 59 0.00 3.80 8.39
N ARG A 60 -1.05 4.33 7.73
CA ARG A 60 -2.01 3.50 6.98
C ARG A 60 -1.35 2.70 5.86
N VAL A 61 -0.38 3.31 5.18
CA VAL A 61 0.38 2.64 4.12
C VAL A 61 1.31 1.57 4.71
N ILE A 62 1.99 1.89 5.82
CA ILE A 62 2.84 0.92 6.53
C ILE A 62 2.03 -0.29 6.99
N ASP A 63 0.83 -0.09 7.54
CA ASP A 63 -0.03 -1.18 8.00
C ASP A 63 -0.47 -2.08 6.82
N PHE A 64 -0.70 -1.51 5.62
CA PHE A 64 -1.01 -2.27 4.41
C PHE A 64 0.21 -3.01 3.85
N HIS A 65 1.36 -2.34 3.79
CA HIS A 65 2.59 -2.88 3.17
C HIS A 65 3.36 -3.85 4.09
N GLY A 66 3.20 -3.70 5.41
CA GLY A 66 3.80 -4.54 6.44
C GLY A 66 5.10 -3.99 7.07
N HIS A 67 5.73 -2.98 6.46
CA HIS A 67 6.92 -2.33 7.03
C HIS A 67 7.15 -0.92 6.45
N LEU A 68 8.03 -0.15 7.08
CA LEU A 68 8.49 1.15 6.57
C LEU A 68 9.82 0.95 5.84
N CYS A 69 9.91 1.42 4.59
CA CYS A 69 11.14 1.40 3.80
C CYS A 69 11.27 2.68 2.96
N PRO A 70 12.47 3.01 2.45
CA PRO A 70 12.70 4.20 1.62
C PRO A 70 11.75 4.30 0.42
N GLU A 71 11.51 3.17 -0.25
CA GLU A 71 10.63 3.05 -1.41
C GLU A 71 9.18 3.48 -1.10
N LEU A 72 8.67 3.08 0.07
CA LEU A 72 7.33 3.45 0.52
C LEU A 72 7.21 4.97 0.76
N VAL A 73 8.28 5.60 1.25
CA VAL A 73 8.36 7.06 1.41
C VAL A 73 8.37 7.77 0.07
N ILE A 74 9.12 7.26 -0.92
CA ILE A 74 9.13 7.79 -2.29
C ILE A 74 7.71 7.78 -2.87
N GLY A 75 7.00 6.66 -2.76
CA GLY A 75 5.61 6.56 -3.21
C GLY A 75 4.68 7.51 -2.45
N SER A 76 4.86 7.68 -1.14
CA SER A 76 4.08 8.62 -0.34
C SER A 76 4.29 10.08 -0.78
N LYS A 77 5.52 10.47 -1.12
CA LYS A 77 5.85 11.80 -1.67
C LYS A 77 5.21 12.04 -3.04
N VAL A 78 5.13 11.01 -3.87
CA VAL A 78 4.38 11.05 -5.14
C VAL A 78 2.88 11.32 -4.89
N CYS A 79 2.31 10.69 -3.86
CA CYS A 79 0.91 10.92 -3.46
C CYS A 79 0.67 12.33 -2.91
N GLU A 80 1.58 12.86 -2.10
CA GLU A 80 1.52 14.23 -1.59
C GLU A 80 1.41 15.25 -2.75
N TYR A 81 2.21 15.07 -3.79
CA TYR A 81 2.12 15.89 -5.00
C TYR A 81 0.75 15.80 -5.66
N ALA A 82 0.25 14.59 -5.89
CA ALA A 82 -1.02 14.38 -6.58
C ALA A 82 -2.20 14.99 -5.81
N GLN A 83 -2.21 14.86 -4.48
CA GLN A 83 -3.26 15.43 -3.63
C GLN A 83 -3.26 16.96 -3.65
N GLN A 84 -2.08 17.59 -3.74
CA GLN A 84 -1.96 19.05 -3.86
C GLN A 84 -2.32 19.56 -5.26
N PHE A 85 -1.90 18.85 -6.31
CA PHE A 85 -2.00 19.34 -7.70
C PHE A 85 -3.29 18.94 -8.41
N LEU A 86 -3.91 17.81 -8.02
CA LEU A 86 -5.09 17.24 -8.68
C LEU A 86 -6.29 17.06 -7.72
N PRO A 87 -6.64 18.05 -6.87
CA PRO A 87 -7.73 17.89 -5.92
C PRO A 87 -9.07 17.66 -6.63
N GLY A 88 -9.80 16.62 -6.22
CA GLY A 88 -11.14 16.31 -6.71
C GLY A 88 -11.21 15.82 -8.17
N ARG A 89 -10.07 15.54 -8.82
CA ARG A 89 -10.04 15.04 -10.21
C ARG A 89 -10.00 13.52 -10.23
N SER A 90 -10.74 12.92 -11.17
CA SER A 90 -10.48 11.52 -11.53
C SER A 90 -9.22 11.47 -12.40
N PHE A 91 -8.28 10.60 -12.03
CA PHE A 91 -7.03 10.40 -12.75
C PHE A 91 -6.63 8.93 -12.76
N CYS A 92 -5.76 8.57 -13.70
CA CYS A 92 -5.07 7.30 -13.74
C CYS A 92 -3.58 7.52 -13.57
N VAL A 93 -2.87 6.45 -13.19
CA VAL A 93 -1.42 6.47 -12.98
C VAL A 93 -0.77 5.37 -13.80
N VAL A 94 0.29 5.73 -14.52
CA VAL A 94 1.24 4.77 -15.08
C VAL A 94 2.50 4.80 -14.22
N ALA A 95 2.89 3.66 -13.67
CA ALA A 95 4.14 3.50 -12.92
C ALA A 95 5.12 2.65 -13.74
N GLU A 96 6.38 3.09 -13.82
CA GLU A 96 7.45 2.39 -14.54
C GLU A 96 8.27 1.43 -13.66
N ASN A 97 7.70 0.99 -12.53
CA ASN A 97 8.29 0.02 -11.60
C ASN A 97 7.21 -0.79 -10.88
N CYS A 98 7.63 -1.83 -10.16
CA CYS A 98 6.78 -2.62 -9.25
C CYS A 98 7.29 -2.64 -7.80
N THR A 99 7.88 -1.54 -7.29
CA THR A 99 8.42 -1.48 -5.92
C THR A 99 7.35 -1.12 -4.87
N SER A 100 7.72 -1.13 -3.58
CA SER A 100 6.84 -0.72 -2.47
C SER A 100 6.20 0.67 -2.65
N ALA A 101 6.80 1.54 -3.46
CA ALA A 101 6.23 2.84 -3.79
C ALA A 101 4.83 2.74 -4.43
N VAL A 102 4.56 1.67 -5.19
CA VAL A 102 3.27 1.44 -5.85
C VAL A 102 2.17 1.22 -4.81
N ASP A 103 2.45 0.55 -3.69
CA ASP A 103 1.46 0.34 -2.62
C ASP A 103 1.01 1.66 -2.00
N ALA A 104 1.93 2.61 -1.80
CA ALA A 104 1.58 3.95 -1.33
C ALA A 104 0.62 4.66 -2.30
N ILE A 105 0.86 4.53 -3.61
CA ILE A 105 -0.01 5.09 -4.66
C ILE A 105 -1.41 4.47 -4.60
N GLN A 106 -1.49 3.14 -4.48
CA GLN A 106 -2.77 2.44 -4.38
C GLN A 106 -3.58 2.85 -3.15
N VAL A 107 -2.94 2.86 -1.98
CA VAL A 107 -3.60 3.13 -0.69
C VAL A 107 -4.00 4.59 -0.54
N LEU A 108 -3.14 5.52 -0.93
CA LEU A 108 -3.37 6.96 -0.66
C LEU A 108 -4.20 7.66 -1.73
N LEU A 109 -4.15 7.19 -2.98
CA LEU A 109 -4.87 7.81 -4.10
C LEU A 109 -6.09 7.00 -4.55
N GLY A 110 -6.23 5.75 -4.09
CA GLY A 110 -7.33 4.87 -4.51
C GLY A 110 -7.28 4.47 -5.98
N VAL A 111 -6.13 4.66 -6.65
CA VAL A 111 -5.87 4.17 -8.01
C VAL A 111 -5.19 2.81 -7.91
N THR A 112 -5.93 1.75 -8.21
CA THR A 112 -5.49 0.38 -7.92
C THR A 112 -5.39 -0.43 -9.19
N PHE A 113 -4.67 -1.55 -9.13
CA PHE A 113 -4.71 -2.52 -10.23
C PHE A 113 -6.14 -3.05 -10.45
N GLY A 114 -6.87 -3.31 -9.37
CA GLY A 114 -8.21 -3.89 -9.42
C GLY A 114 -9.25 -3.02 -10.10
N ASN A 115 -9.23 -1.70 -9.84
CA ASN A 115 -10.12 -0.75 -10.52
C ASN A 115 -9.57 -0.22 -11.85
N GLN A 116 -8.47 -0.81 -12.35
CA GLN A 116 -7.86 -0.53 -13.66
C GLN A 116 -7.38 0.93 -13.84
N ARG A 117 -7.24 1.70 -12.76
CA ARG A 117 -6.74 3.09 -12.80
C ARG A 117 -5.23 3.19 -12.55
N LEU A 118 -4.59 2.08 -12.21
CA LEU A 118 -3.14 1.96 -12.13
C LEU A 118 -2.64 0.96 -13.19
N LYS A 119 -1.73 1.41 -14.04
CA LYS A 119 -1.00 0.58 -15.00
C LYS A 119 0.46 0.52 -14.61
N VAL A 120 1.03 -0.69 -14.52
CA VAL A 120 2.47 -0.89 -14.34
C VAL A 120 3.10 -1.33 -15.65
N VAL A 121 4.14 -0.60 -16.04
CA VAL A 121 5.02 -0.94 -17.17
C VAL A 121 6.44 -0.99 -16.61
N ASP A 122 6.78 -2.12 -16.01
CA ASP A 122 7.99 -2.22 -15.17
C ASP A 122 9.29 -2.11 -16.00
N PHE A 123 9.94 -0.96 -15.89
CA PHE A 123 11.28 -0.69 -16.39
C PHE A 123 12.29 -0.54 -15.25
N GLY A 124 11.89 -0.82 -14.00
CA GLY A 124 12.69 -0.59 -12.80
C GLY A 124 12.95 0.89 -12.49
N LYS A 125 12.16 1.82 -13.05
CA LYS A 125 12.37 3.27 -12.88
C LYS A 125 11.33 3.89 -11.97
N HIS A 126 11.78 4.77 -11.07
CA HIS A 126 10.88 5.64 -10.31
C HIS A 126 10.32 6.76 -11.17
N VAL A 127 9.43 6.38 -12.09
CA VAL A 127 8.70 7.28 -12.97
C VAL A 127 7.21 7.00 -12.79
N TYR A 128 6.46 8.07 -12.53
CA TYR A 128 5.02 8.02 -12.30
C TYR A 128 4.33 9.08 -13.15
N THR A 129 3.43 8.66 -14.01
CA THR A 129 2.70 9.56 -14.91
C THR A 129 1.24 9.61 -14.51
N PHE A 130 0.79 10.77 -14.07
CA PHE A 130 -0.62 11.04 -13.75
C PHE A 130 -1.34 11.57 -14.98
N LEU A 131 -2.53 11.03 -15.25
CA LEU A 131 -3.33 11.33 -16.44
C LEU A 131 -4.76 11.65 -16.02
N TRP A 132 -5.27 12.85 -16.33
CA TRP A 132 -6.65 13.25 -15.93
C TRP A 132 -7.50 13.84 -17.06
N ARG A 133 -6.93 14.04 -18.26
CA ARG A 133 -7.63 14.43 -19.49
C ARG A 133 -6.95 13.79 -20.69
N SER A 134 -7.66 13.71 -21.82
CA SER A 134 -7.17 13.09 -23.07
C SER A 134 -6.05 13.88 -23.75
N ASP A 135 -5.57 14.97 -23.13
CA ASP A 135 -4.52 15.84 -23.65
C ASP A 135 -3.52 16.29 -22.57
N LYS A 136 -3.74 15.93 -21.28
CA LYS A 136 -2.95 16.45 -20.16
C LYS A 136 -2.57 15.38 -19.15
N GLY A 137 -1.28 15.32 -18.88
CA GLY A 137 -0.68 14.54 -17.81
C GLY A 137 0.55 15.25 -17.22
N ILE A 138 1.00 14.74 -16.08
CA ILE A 138 2.24 15.14 -15.44
C ILE A 138 3.05 13.90 -15.12
N LYS A 139 4.32 13.91 -15.53
CA LYS A 139 5.30 12.86 -15.27
C LYS A 139 6.25 13.31 -14.17
N LEU A 140 6.37 12.48 -13.15
CA LEU A 140 7.33 12.61 -12.05
C LEU A 140 8.44 11.59 -12.29
N SER A 141 9.67 12.05 -12.47
CA SER A 141 10.85 11.17 -12.60
C SER A 141 11.79 11.42 -11.42
N LEU A 142 12.11 10.40 -10.64
CA LEU A 142 12.99 10.54 -9.48
C LEU A 142 14.36 11.02 -9.93
N LYS A 143 14.87 12.03 -9.23
CA LYS A 143 16.23 12.54 -9.41
C LYS A 143 17.25 11.53 -8.90
N ASN A 144 18.50 11.71 -9.33
CA ASN A 144 19.61 11.01 -8.69
C ASN A 144 19.79 11.56 -7.27
N LEU A 145 19.27 10.86 -6.27
CA LEU A 145 19.42 11.20 -4.86
C LEU A 145 20.64 10.50 -4.29
N SER A 146 21.50 11.26 -3.60
CA SER A 146 22.64 10.70 -2.87
C SER A 146 22.29 10.58 -1.40
N TYR A 147 22.32 9.34 -0.87
CA TYR A 147 22.03 9.07 0.53
C TYR A 147 23.26 9.04 1.42
N GLY A 148 24.46 9.07 0.82
CA GLY A 148 25.72 8.77 1.50
C GLY A 148 25.85 7.27 1.81
N ALA A 149 27.09 6.84 2.05
CA ALA A 149 27.42 5.44 2.39
C ALA A 149 26.88 4.40 1.38
N GLU A 150 26.90 4.72 0.08
CA GLU A 150 26.40 3.81 -0.95
C GLU A 150 27.19 2.50 -1.04
N ASP A 151 28.51 2.57 -0.82
CA ASP A 151 29.38 1.39 -0.83
C ASP A 151 29.05 0.45 0.34
N GLU A 152 28.84 1.02 1.54
CA GLU A 152 28.42 0.27 2.73
C GLU A 152 27.04 -0.37 2.53
N TYR A 153 26.09 0.39 1.99
CA TYR A 153 24.76 -0.12 1.66
C TYR A 153 24.83 -1.29 0.68
N ARG A 154 25.64 -1.19 -0.39
CA ARG A 154 25.83 -2.25 -1.39
C ARG A 154 26.47 -3.48 -0.78
N GLU A 155 27.46 -3.30 0.10
CA GLU A 155 28.13 -4.38 0.80
C GLU A 155 27.16 -5.18 1.68
N LEU A 156 26.44 -4.48 2.56
CA LEU A 156 25.46 -5.08 3.47
C LEU A 156 24.32 -5.75 2.70
N SER A 157 23.80 -5.10 1.66
CA SER A 157 22.76 -5.67 0.78
C SER A 157 23.20 -6.99 0.16
N ARG A 158 24.45 -7.07 -0.32
CA ARG A 158 24.99 -8.30 -0.92
C ARG A 158 25.13 -9.42 0.10
N LYS A 159 25.56 -9.12 1.33
CA LYS A 159 25.61 -10.11 2.42
C LYS A 159 24.22 -10.64 2.75
N ILE A 160 23.21 -9.77 2.81
CA ILE A 160 21.82 -10.15 3.08
C ILE A 160 21.27 -11.04 1.97
N ILE A 161 21.38 -10.62 0.69
CA ILE A 161 20.90 -11.38 -0.47
C ILE A 161 21.56 -12.76 -0.54
N SER A 162 22.86 -12.84 -0.24
CA SER A 162 23.60 -14.11 -0.22
C SER A 162 23.39 -14.94 1.05
N SER A 163 22.53 -14.49 1.98
CA SER A 163 22.27 -15.15 3.27
C SER A 163 23.52 -15.36 4.13
N LYS A 164 24.50 -14.45 4.03
CA LYS A 164 25.77 -14.44 4.79
C LYS A 164 25.85 -13.30 5.81
N ALA A 165 24.79 -12.50 5.94
CA ALA A 165 24.75 -11.39 6.89
C ALA A 165 24.71 -11.89 8.33
N THR A 166 25.51 -11.25 9.18
CA THR A 166 25.45 -11.40 10.64
C THR A 166 24.31 -10.57 11.23
N PHE A 167 24.05 -10.75 12.53
CA PHE A 167 23.10 -9.89 13.24
C PHE A 167 23.54 -8.42 13.24
N ASP A 168 24.84 -8.15 13.44
CA ASP A 168 25.38 -6.79 13.41
C ASP A 168 25.22 -6.15 12.02
N ASP A 169 25.47 -6.91 10.94
CA ASP A 169 25.22 -6.46 9.57
C ASP A 169 23.74 -6.05 9.37
N MET A 170 22.79 -6.80 9.94
CA MET A 170 21.36 -6.47 9.85
C MET A 170 21.02 -5.19 10.61
N VAL A 171 21.60 -4.99 11.79
CA VAL A 171 21.41 -3.77 12.60
C VAL A 171 21.96 -2.55 11.85
N ASP A 172 23.15 -2.65 11.28
CA ASP A 172 23.76 -1.56 10.53
C ASP A 172 23.01 -1.27 9.23
N TYR A 173 22.53 -2.30 8.54
CA TYR A 173 21.67 -2.14 7.37
C TYR A 173 20.37 -1.40 7.73
N GLN A 174 19.73 -1.77 8.83
CA GLN A 174 18.52 -1.08 9.30
C GLN A 174 18.80 0.39 9.63
N ARG A 175 19.93 0.71 10.28
CA ARG A 175 20.33 2.10 10.55
C ARG A 175 20.51 2.91 9.27
N LEU A 176 21.04 2.31 8.21
CA LEU A 176 21.14 2.97 6.89
C LEU A 176 19.76 3.22 6.29
N LEU A 177 18.85 2.24 6.35
CA LEU A 177 17.47 2.42 5.88
C LEU A 177 16.74 3.53 6.65
N ASP A 178 16.88 3.57 7.98
CA ASP A 178 16.25 4.59 8.81
C ASP A 178 16.77 5.98 8.47
N LYS A 179 18.09 6.15 8.27
CA LYS A 179 18.68 7.41 7.80
C LYS A 179 18.12 7.84 6.45
N ARG A 180 18.00 6.91 5.50
CA ARG A 180 17.41 7.16 4.16
C ARG A 180 15.95 7.59 4.25
N VAL A 181 15.16 6.90 5.06
CA VAL A 181 13.75 7.24 5.33
C VAL A 181 13.65 8.66 5.88
N MET A 182 14.44 9.01 6.89
CA MET A 182 14.41 10.34 7.49
C MET A 182 14.81 11.43 6.50
N PHE A 183 15.85 11.19 5.71
CA PHE A 183 16.26 12.09 4.64
C PHE A 183 15.14 12.32 3.62
N LEU A 184 14.51 11.25 3.12
CA LEU A 184 13.42 11.35 2.14
C LEU A 184 12.20 12.07 2.68
N LEU A 185 11.85 11.85 3.95
CA LEU A 185 10.71 12.52 4.59
C LEU A 185 10.89 14.04 4.65
N GLN A 186 12.12 14.52 4.81
CA GLN A 186 12.46 15.94 4.89
C GLN A 186 12.46 16.65 3.54
N LEU A 187 12.60 15.91 2.43
CA LEU A 187 12.61 16.51 1.10
C LEU A 187 11.21 16.92 0.63
N ASN A 188 11.18 18.01 -0.14
CA ASN A 188 10.00 18.39 -0.89
C ASN A 188 9.95 17.65 -2.23
N VAL A 189 8.75 17.51 -2.80
CA VAL A 189 8.55 16.82 -4.09
C VAL A 189 9.43 17.40 -5.19
N LYS A 190 9.54 18.73 -5.29
CA LYS A 190 10.34 19.39 -6.34
C LYS A 190 11.85 19.10 -6.22
N ASP A 191 12.33 18.80 -5.02
CA ASP A 191 13.73 18.45 -4.78
C ASP A 191 13.99 16.97 -5.11
N MET A 192 12.96 16.13 -4.98
CA MET A 192 13.03 14.69 -5.27
C MET A 192 12.77 14.33 -6.74
N PHE A 193 11.92 15.08 -7.44
CA PHE A 193 11.45 14.71 -8.77
C PHE A 193 11.71 15.80 -9.81
N HIS A 194 12.01 15.38 -11.04
CA HIS A 194 11.78 16.16 -12.24
C HIS A 194 10.30 16.08 -12.61
N LEU A 195 9.69 17.23 -12.85
CA LEU A 195 8.29 17.37 -13.24
C LEU A 195 8.21 17.76 -14.71
N GLU A 196 7.48 17.00 -15.51
CA GLU A 196 7.33 17.22 -16.95
C GLU A 196 5.85 17.11 -17.33
N GLU A 197 5.31 18.12 -18.00
CA GLU A 197 3.98 18.02 -18.61
C GLU A 197 4.05 17.09 -19.82
N VAL A 198 3.13 16.13 -19.88
CA VAL A 198 3.07 15.17 -20.97
C VAL A 198 1.70 15.20 -21.62
N LYS A 199 1.68 15.03 -22.95
CA LYS A 199 0.46 14.73 -23.67
C LYS A 199 0.19 13.23 -23.57
N CYS A 200 -1.07 12.89 -23.42
CA CYS A 200 -1.50 11.50 -23.39
C CYS A 200 -2.53 11.29 -24.49
N GLU A 201 -2.41 10.19 -25.21
CA GLU A 201 -3.39 9.85 -26.26
C GLU A 201 -4.57 9.04 -25.69
N HIS A 202 -4.39 8.38 -24.53
CA HIS A 202 -5.40 7.49 -23.96
C HIS A 202 -5.45 7.55 -22.43
N ILE A 203 -6.63 7.85 -21.87
CA ILE A 203 -6.92 7.66 -20.45
C ILE A 203 -7.42 6.22 -20.25
N PHE A 204 -6.95 5.57 -19.19
CA PHE A 204 -7.48 4.27 -18.78
C PHE A 204 -8.84 4.46 -18.09
N THR A 205 -9.82 3.62 -18.43
CA THR A 205 -11.08 3.59 -17.70
C THR A 205 -11.32 2.19 -17.19
N GLU A 206 -12.02 2.08 -16.08
CA GLU A 206 -12.52 0.78 -15.62
C GLU A 206 -13.41 0.18 -16.70
N LEU A 207 -13.10 -1.04 -17.13
CA LEU A 207 -13.86 -1.78 -18.13
C LEU A 207 -14.60 -2.96 -17.48
N PRO A 208 -15.82 -3.30 -17.93
CA PRO A 208 -16.50 -4.51 -17.51
C PRO A 208 -15.67 -5.75 -17.83
N ALA A 209 -15.60 -6.67 -16.86
CA ALA A 209 -14.92 -7.95 -17.05
C ALA A 209 -15.75 -8.88 -17.95
N LEU A 210 -15.34 -9.01 -19.21
CA LEU A 210 -15.91 -9.97 -20.16
C LEU A 210 -15.06 -11.23 -20.20
N TYR A 211 -15.71 -12.39 -20.15
CA TYR A 211 -15.02 -13.69 -20.14
C TYR A 211 -15.43 -14.55 -21.32
N ASN A 212 -14.46 -15.23 -21.92
CA ASN A 212 -14.67 -16.29 -22.90
C ASN A 212 -14.00 -17.58 -22.42
N THR A 213 -14.43 -18.72 -22.98
CA THR A 213 -13.94 -20.05 -22.58
C THR A 213 -12.75 -20.43 -23.46
N CYS A 214 -11.61 -20.78 -22.86
CA CYS A 214 -10.48 -21.30 -23.63
C CYS A 214 -10.85 -22.64 -24.31
N HIS A 215 -10.53 -22.78 -25.59
CA HIS A 215 -10.79 -24.01 -26.36
C HIS A 215 -10.02 -25.23 -25.83
N ASP A 216 -8.83 -25.03 -25.25
CA ASP A 216 -7.95 -26.13 -24.80
C ASP A 216 -8.24 -26.55 -23.35
N CYS A 217 -8.11 -25.63 -22.39
CA CYS A 217 -8.29 -25.97 -20.96
C CYS A 217 -9.72 -25.75 -20.43
N HIS A 218 -10.64 -25.21 -21.24
CA HIS A 218 -12.03 -24.92 -20.87
C HIS A 218 -12.24 -23.97 -19.68
N GLN A 219 -11.19 -23.28 -19.22
CA GLN A 219 -11.29 -22.26 -18.17
C GLN A 219 -11.83 -20.93 -18.75
N LYS A 220 -12.51 -20.15 -17.90
CA LYS A 220 -12.91 -18.77 -18.21
C LYS A 220 -11.69 -17.86 -18.21
N VAL A 221 -11.55 -17.05 -19.25
CA VAL A 221 -10.44 -16.11 -19.45
C VAL A 221 -11.04 -14.76 -19.78
N LEU A 222 -10.46 -13.69 -19.22
CA LEU A 222 -10.79 -12.34 -19.64
C LEU A 222 -10.52 -12.18 -21.14
N VAL A 223 -11.46 -11.57 -21.86
CA VAL A 223 -11.41 -11.42 -23.33
C VAL A 223 -10.16 -10.64 -23.76
N ASP A 224 -9.81 -9.56 -23.05
CA ASP A 224 -8.62 -8.74 -23.31
C ASP A 224 -7.29 -9.46 -23.00
N ARG A 225 -7.35 -10.65 -22.38
CA ARG A 225 -6.20 -11.50 -22.04
C ARG A 225 -6.19 -12.83 -22.81
N GLY A 226 -7.09 -13.01 -23.77
CA GLY A 226 -7.10 -14.16 -24.65
C GLY A 226 -6.46 -13.90 -26.00
N ILE A 227 -6.24 -14.97 -26.74
CA ILE A 227 -5.68 -14.96 -28.10
C ILE A 227 -6.65 -15.70 -29.01
N GLU A 228 -7.11 -15.02 -30.06
CA GLU A 228 -7.85 -15.67 -31.15
C GLU A 228 -6.86 -16.26 -32.16
N TYR A 229 -7.00 -17.56 -32.41
CA TYR A 229 -6.13 -18.28 -33.35
C TYR A 229 -6.91 -19.37 -34.08
N HIS A 230 -6.87 -19.37 -35.41
CA HIS A 230 -7.65 -20.26 -36.29
C HIS A 230 -9.13 -20.39 -35.89
N GLY A 231 -9.80 -19.26 -35.61
CA GLY A 231 -11.22 -19.23 -35.26
C GLY A 231 -11.58 -19.79 -33.88
N SER A 232 -10.57 -20.08 -33.04
CA SER A 232 -10.77 -20.53 -31.66
C SER A 232 -10.09 -19.57 -30.69
N PHE A 233 -10.69 -19.43 -29.51
CA PHE A 233 -10.19 -18.57 -28.44
C PHE A 233 -9.34 -19.36 -27.44
N TYR A 234 -8.15 -18.88 -27.14
CA TYR A 234 -7.19 -19.54 -26.25
C TYR A 234 -6.74 -18.62 -25.12
N CYS A 235 -6.50 -19.19 -23.93
CA CYS A 235 -5.73 -18.49 -22.92
C CYS A 235 -4.24 -18.45 -23.33
N ILE A 236 -3.50 -17.43 -22.85
CA ILE A 236 -2.08 -17.24 -23.18
C ILE A 236 -1.24 -18.50 -22.92
N PRO A 237 -1.38 -19.21 -21.76
CA PRO A 237 -0.62 -20.44 -21.52
C PRO A 237 -0.88 -21.56 -22.54
N CYS A 238 -2.15 -21.82 -22.90
CA CYS A 238 -2.50 -22.88 -23.84
C CYS A 238 -2.01 -22.55 -25.26
N PHE A 239 -2.13 -21.28 -25.67
CA PHE A 239 -1.62 -20.83 -26.95
C PHE A 239 -0.09 -21.00 -27.06
N LYS A 240 0.66 -20.61 -26.02
CA LYS A 240 2.13 -20.78 -26.00
C LYS A 240 2.57 -22.24 -26.12
N ARG A 241 1.85 -23.19 -25.52
CA ARG A 241 2.15 -24.62 -25.69
C ARG A 241 1.98 -25.05 -27.15
N LYS A 242 0.85 -24.70 -27.76
CA LYS A 242 0.57 -25.02 -29.18
C LYS A 242 1.59 -24.42 -30.15
N SER A 243 2.00 -23.16 -29.96
CA SER A 243 3.00 -22.53 -30.83
C SER A 243 4.38 -23.17 -30.70
N THR A 244 4.74 -23.62 -29.49
CA THR A 244 6.01 -24.31 -29.25
C THR A 244 6.02 -25.71 -29.86
N GLU A 245 4.90 -26.46 -29.75
CA GLU A 245 4.73 -27.76 -30.39
C GLU A 245 4.72 -27.69 -31.92
N ALA A 246 4.16 -26.63 -32.50
CA ALA A 246 4.19 -26.39 -33.95
C ALA A 246 5.60 -26.09 -34.48
N THR A 247 6.43 -25.38 -33.69
CA THR A 247 7.82 -25.09 -34.05
C THR A 247 8.69 -26.36 -34.02
N LEU A 248 8.49 -27.26 -33.06
CA LEU A 248 9.24 -28.52 -32.96
C LEU A 248 8.92 -29.51 -34.08
N ARG A 249 7.67 -29.51 -34.59
CA ARG A 249 7.27 -30.37 -35.72
C ARG A 249 7.79 -29.91 -37.09
N ASN A 250 8.21 -28.66 -37.23
CA ASN A 250 8.77 -28.11 -38.46
C ASN A 250 10.31 -28.21 -38.54
N ILE A 251 10.94 -28.85 -37.55
CA ILE A 251 12.41 -29.08 -37.49
C ILE A 251 12.75 -30.59 -37.62
N GLN A 252 11.74 -31.45 -37.83
CA GLN A 252 11.90 -32.85 -38.25
C GLN A 252 11.67 -32.98 -39.75
#